data_AF-A0AAN0M225-F1
#
_entry.id   AF-A0AAN0M225-F1
#
_cell.length_a   1.000
_cell.length_b   1.000
_cell.length_c   1.000
_cell.angle_alpha   90.00
_cell.angle_beta   90.00
_cell.angle_gamma   90.00
#
_symmetry.space_group_name_H-M   'P 1'
#
loop_
_entity.id
_entity.type
_entity.pdbx_description
1 polymer ?
#
loop_
_entity_poly.entity_id
_entity_poly.type
_entity_poly.pdbx_seq_one_letter_code
_entity_poly.pdbx_strand_id
1 'polypeptide(L)'
;MLQAIDTPIAITTHHINYKGSVTLTKENKDGNVLAGAIYKLYDANNNQIGDTYTTDINGMISVGNLALGNYSFVEIVAPHGYLLNTVPTKLYSCFEAVGNQTETTVTHVNYKGTVSLIKESPSGTVLEGAVYKLFDATNTQIGDTYTTDINGIISVADLALGSYSFVEIQAPQGYLINTTPVSFTVMDEAVDNLTNTIARHVNYQGSVSLTKQNANGDVLEGASYKLFDETMKQIGNTYTTDINGLITVENLAPCTYSFVEISAPKGYVINTTPITFVIDVEAIGAPTRVETSHINYKGSACISQTRCKRPCT
;
A
#
# COMPACT_ATOMS: atom_id res chain seq x y z
N MET A 1 16.71 89.47 44.02
CA MET A 1 16.29 88.10 44.32
C MET A 1 14.79 88.00 44.08
N LEU A 2 14.38 87.41 42.96
CA LEU A 2 12.99 87.02 42.70
C LEU A 2 13.02 85.49 42.63
N GLN A 3 12.40 84.80 43.59
CA GLN A 3 12.28 83.34 43.57
C GLN A 3 11.16 82.95 42.62
N ALA A 4 11.48 82.18 41.58
CA ALA A 4 10.48 81.48 40.77
C ALA A 4 10.00 80.26 41.58
N ILE A 5 8.71 80.23 41.90
CA ILE A 5 8.02 79.07 42.46
C ILE A 5 7.64 78.17 41.29
N ASP A 6 8.44 77.14 41.06
CA ASP A 6 8.13 76.06 40.13
C ASP A 6 7.17 75.11 40.84
N THR A 7 5.91 75.07 40.39
CA THR A 7 4.92 74.10 40.88
C THR A 7 4.85 72.97 39.85
N PRO A 8 5.30 71.75 40.18
CA PRO A 8 5.27 70.67 39.21
C PRO A 8 3.82 70.28 38.91
N ILE A 9 3.43 70.40 37.64
CA ILE A 9 2.19 69.83 37.11
C ILE A 9 2.34 68.30 37.17
N ALA A 10 1.61 67.66 38.08
CA ALA A 10 1.51 66.21 38.10
C ALA A 10 0.70 65.74 36.89
N ILE A 11 1.38 65.36 35.80
CA ILE A 11 0.76 64.64 34.70
C ILE A 11 0.47 63.22 35.18
N THR A 12 -0.76 62.98 35.60
CA THR A 12 -1.27 61.63 35.84
C THR A 12 -1.57 60.96 34.50
N THR A 13 -0.57 60.28 33.95
CA THR A 13 -0.76 59.38 32.81
C THR A 13 -1.64 58.21 33.27
N HIS A 14 -2.92 58.27 32.92
CA HIS A 14 -3.83 57.14 33.03
C HIS A 14 -3.38 56.09 32.00
N HIS A 15 -2.62 55.10 32.46
CA HIS A 15 -2.34 53.92 31.66
C HIS A 15 -3.63 53.11 31.55
N ILE A 16 -4.37 53.32 30.46
CA ILE A 16 -5.50 52.46 30.12
C ILE A 16 -4.88 51.18 29.55
N ASN A 17 -4.95 50.09 30.32
CA ASN A 17 -4.58 48.77 29.83
C ASN A 17 -5.67 48.30 28.85
N TYR A 18 -5.43 48.48 27.55
CA TYR A 18 -6.27 47.88 26.53
C TYR A 18 -6.02 46.37 26.50
N LYS A 19 -7.10 45.60 26.63
CA LYS A 19 -7.07 44.15 26.47
C LYS A 19 -7.68 43.80 25.12
N GLY A 20 -7.01 42.91 24.39
CA GLY A 20 -7.43 42.44 23.08
C GLY A 20 -8.21 41.13 23.14
N SER A 21 -8.61 40.67 21.96
CA SER A 21 -9.16 39.34 21.74
C SER A 21 -8.52 38.68 20.52
N VAL A 22 -8.39 37.36 20.58
CA VAL A 22 -7.96 36.54 19.44
C VAL A 22 -9.07 35.57 19.09
N THR A 23 -9.25 35.34 17.79
CA THR A 23 -10.20 34.38 17.26
C THR A 23 -9.45 33.38 16.37
N LEU A 24 -9.64 32.09 16.60
CA LEU A 24 -9.15 31.01 15.73
C LEU A 24 -10.33 30.38 15.00
N THR A 25 -10.21 30.23 13.70
CA THR A 25 -11.11 29.42 12.87
C THR A 25 -10.41 28.13 12.46
N LYS A 26 -11.05 27.00 12.74
CA LYS A 26 -10.57 25.66 12.40
C LYS A 26 -11.24 25.19 11.14
N GLU A 27 -10.45 24.81 10.15
CA GLU A 27 -10.94 24.36 8.84
C GLU A 27 -10.26 23.07 8.37
N ASN A 28 -10.80 22.45 7.32
CA ASN A 28 -10.11 21.44 6.51
C ASN A 28 -9.42 22.08 5.29
N LYS A 29 -8.71 21.30 4.48
CA LYS A 29 -8.01 21.78 3.26
C LYS A 29 -8.93 22.47 2.24
N ASP A 30 -10.22 22.19 2.27
CA ASP A 30 -11.24 22.70 1.36
C ASP A 30 -11.96 23.96 1.92
N GLY A 31 -11.53 24.45 3.09
CA GLY A 31 -12.09 25.62 3.77
C GLY A 31 -13.39 25.37 4.52
N ASN A 32 -13.81 24.11 4.72
CA ASN A 32 -14.96 23.82 5.57
C ASN A 32 -14.55 23.84 7.05
N VAL A 33 -15.35 24.52 7.87
CA VAL A 33 -15.11 24.66 9.30
C VAL A 33 -15.24 23.33 10.05
N LEU A 34 -14.45 23.15 11.10
CA LEU A 34 -14.39 21.91 11.90
C LEU A 34 -14.61 22.19 13.39
N ALA A 35 -15.69 21.61 13.93
CA ALA A 35 -16.01 21.64 15.35
C ALA A 35 -15.25 20.56 16.15
N GLY A 36 -15.08 20.79 17.45
CA GLY A 36 -14.56 19.79 18.39
C GLY A 36 -13.03 19.63 18.44
N ALA A 37 -12.25 20.48 17.75
CA ALA A 37 -10.80 20.54 17.96
C ALA A 37 -10.51 21.14 19.33
N ILE A 38 -9.56 20.57 20.08
CA ILE A 38 -9.16 21.07 21.41
C ILE A 38 -7.77 21.69 21.32
N TYR A 39 -7.63 22.89 21.88
CA TYR A 39 -6.43 23.70 21.84
C TYR A 39 -5.96 24.15 23.22
N LYS A 40 -4.66 24.41 23.31
CA LYS A 40 -4.05 25.26 24.33
C LYS A 40 -3.61 26.59 23.71
N LEU A 41 -3.71 27.66 24.48
CA LEU A 41 -3.22 29.00 24.11
C LEU A 41 -1.98 29.32 24.95
N TYR A 42 -0.92 29.80 24.31
CA TYR A 42 0.33 30.18 24.97
C TYR A 42 0.69 31.63 24.67
N ASP A 43 1.28 32.33 25.64
CA ASP A 43 1.91 33.64 25.43
C ASP A 43 3.33 33.51 24.84
N ALA A 44 3.98 34.66 24.57
CA ALA A 44 5.33 34.72 24.03
C ALA A 44 6.41 34.09 24.93
N ASN A 45 6.14 33.89 26.21
CA ASN A 45 7.04 33.26 27.19
C ASN A 45 6.70 31.77 27.40
N ASN A 46 5.80 31.19 26.58
CA ASN A 46 5.25 29.85 26.71
C ASN A 46 4.44 29.59 27.98
N ASN A 47 3.91 30.63 28.63
CA ASN A 47 2.92 30.44 29.68
C ASN A 47 1.56 30.12 29.05
N GLN A 48 0.92 29.07 29.55
CA GLN A 48 -0.42 28.69 29.11
C GLN A 48 -1.46 29.70 29.63
N ILE A 49 -2.37 30.11 28.76
CA ILE A 49 -3.45 31.06 29.06
C ILE A 49 -4.78 30.31 29.15
N GLY A 50 -5.36 30.24 30.34
CA GLY A 50 -6.54 29.42 30.61
C GLY A 50 -6.26 27.91 30.54
N ASP A 51 -7.31 27.11 30.49
CA ASP A 51 -7.20 25.64 30.45
C ASP A 51 -7.07 25.14 29.01
N THR A 52 -8.21 24.78 28.39
CA THR A 52 -8.28 24.36 26.99
C THR A 52 -9.46 25.06 26.33
N TYR A 53 -9.37 25.22 25.02
CA TYR A 53 -10.41 25.83 24.20
C TYR A 53 -10.85 24.84 23.15
N THR A 54 -12.16 24.67 22.97
CA THR A 54 -12.73 23.75 21.99
C THR A 54 -13.40 24.54 20.89
N THR A 55 -13.18 24.17 19.63
CA THR A 55 -13.87 24.82 18.51
C THR A 55 -15.36 24.51 18.53
N ASP A 56 -16.17 25.55 18.39
CA ASP A 56 -17.63 25.43 18.39
C ASP A 56 -18.17 24.85 17.06
N ILE A 57 -19.50 24.83 16.90
CA ILE A 57 -20.16 24.32 15.69
C ILE A 57 -19.78 25.09 14.41
N ASN A 58 -19.33 26.33 14.54
CA ASN A 58 -18.84 27.16 13.44
C ASN A 58 -17.32 27.00 13.25
N GLY A 59 -16.68 26.08 13.99
CA GLY A 59 -15.24 25.86 13.99
C GLY A 59 -14.45 26.97 14.67
N MET A 60 -15.06 27.78 15.54
CA MET A 60 -14.42 28.97 16.10
C MET A 60 -14.04 28.82 17.57
N ILE A 61 -12.93 29.45 17.95
CA ILE A 61 -12.53 29.75 19.33
C ILE A 61 -12.34 31.26 19.42
N SER A 62 -12.94 31.92 20.42
CA SER A 62 -12.68 33.33 20.71
C SER A 62 -12.22 33.50 22.16
N VAL A 63 -11.07 34.13 22.35
CA VAL A 63 -10.48 34.39 23.68
C VAL A 63 -10.25 35.88 23.84
N GLY A 64 -11.01 36.51 24.73
CA GLY A 64 -10.90 37.94 25.05
C GLY A 64 -10.04 38.21 26.28
N ASN A 65 -9.95 39.50 26.65
CA ASN A 65 -9.32 39.97 27.88
C ASN A 65 -7.80 39.64 27.96
N LEU A 66 -7.14 39.56 26.80
CA LEU A 66 -5.71 39.25 26.68
C LEU A 66 -4.84 40.50 26.77
N ALA A 67 -3.69 40.37 27.43
CA ALA A 67 -2.68 41.42 27.41
C ALA A 67 -2.07 41.57 26.01
N LEU A 68 -1.45 42.71 25.75
CA LEU A 68 -0.73 42.91 24.49
C LEU A 68 0.48 41.97 24.42
N GLY A 69 0.64 41.29 23.28
CA GLY A 69 1.76 40.38 23.08
C GLY A 69 1.54 39.41 21.93
N ASN A 70 2.51 38.52 21.73
CA ASN A 70 2.38 37.42 20.79
C ASN A 70 1.76 36.23 21.51
N TYR A 71 0.92 35.51 20.78
CA TYR A 71 0.27 34.30 21.28
C TYR A 71 0.41 33.17 20.27
N SER A 72 0.18 31.94 20.72
CA SER A 72 0.06 30.81 19.82
C SER A 72 -0.98 29.80 20.29
N PHE A 73 -1.81 29.34 19.37
CA PHE A 73 -2.67 28.18 19.58
C PHE A 73 -1.91 26.92 19.19
N VAL A 74 -1.96 25.91 20.07
CA VAL A 74 -1.42 24.57 19.82
C VAL A 74 -2.57 23.59 19.93
N GLU A 75 -2.87 22.90 18.83
CA GLU A 75 -3.88 21.85 18.84
C GLU A 75 -3.37 20.66 19.65
N ILE A 76 -4.20 20.12 20.52
CA ILE A 76 -3.90 18.96 21.36
C ILE A 76 -4.83 17.78 21.09
N VAL A 77 -5.99 18.02 20.47
CA VAL A 77 -6.91 17.00 19.97
C VAL A 77 -7.50 17.48 18.65
N ALA A 78 -7.33 16.70 17.58
CA ALA A 78 -7.93 16.98 16.29
C ALA A 78 -9.46 16.77 16.30
N PRO A 79 -10.21 17.41 15.40
CA PRO A 79 -11.57 17.00 15.09
C PRO A 79 -11.64 15.53 14.71
N HIS A 80 -12.77 14.88 15.02
CA HIS A 80 -12.99 13.48 14.68
C HIS A 80 -12.76 13.21 13.18
N GLY A 81 -11.90 12.23 12.88
CA GLY A 81 -11.58 11.82 11.52
C GLY A 81 -10.47 12.62 10.82
N TYR A 82 -9.77 13.51 11.54
CA TYR A 82 -8.64 14.30 11.04
C TYR A 82 -7.35 13.98 11.81
N LEU A 83 -6.20 14.26 11.17
CA LEU A 83 -4.88 14.18 11.79
C LEU A 83 -4.66 15.38 12.72
N LEU A 84 -3.98 15.17 13.86
CA LEU A 84 -3.53 16.23 14.74
C LEU A 84 -2.44 17.07 14.07
N ASN A 85 -2.68 18.37 13.98
CA ASN A 85 -1.68 19.31 13.50
C ASN A 85 -1.11 20.08 14.70
N THR A 86 0.06 19.66 15.17
CA THR A 86 0.71 20.27 16.34
C THR A 86 1.50 21.54 16.02
N VAL A 87 1.55 21.97 14.75
CA VAL A 87 2.25 23.19 14.34
C VAL A 87 1.58 24.40 14.99
N PRO A 88 2.27 25.15 15.87
CA PRO A 88 1.65 26.26 16.58
C PRO A 88 1.18 27.36 15.61
N THR A 89 -0.11 27.72 15.71
CA THR A 89 -0.67 28.85 14.96
C THR A 89 -0.32 30.15 15.69
N LYS A 90 0.67 30.88 15.18
CA LYS A 90 1.17 32.12 15.80
C LYS A 90 0.29 33.32 15.47
N LEU A 91 0.00 34.11 16.49
CA LEU A 91 -0.75 35.35 16.45
C LEU A 91 0.16 36.50 16.88
N TYR A 92 0.15 37.56 16.08
CA TYR A 92 0.84 38.81 16.40
C TYR A 92 -0.22 39.85 16.73
N SER A 93 -0.25 40.32 17.97
CA SER A 93 -1.14 41.43 18.36
C SER A 93 -0.36 42.73 18.17
N CYS A 94 -0.73 43.53 17.17
CA CYS A 94 -0.22 44.90 16.99
C CYS A 94 -1.32 45.94 17.30
N PHE A 95 -0.90 47.15 17.69
CA PHE A 95 -1.77 48.32 17.75
C PHE A 95 -1.69 49.06 16.41
N GLU A 96 -2.83 49.57 15.91
CA GLU A 96 -2.85 50.91 15.32
C GLU A 96 -3.23 51.88 16.43
N ALA A 97 -2.35 52.85 16.72
CA ALA A 97 -2.57 53.84 17.75
C ALA A 97 -3.98 54.45 17.63
N VAL A 98 -4.70 54.48 18.76
CA VAL A 98 -6.05 55.06 18.96
C VAL A 98 -7.22 54.05 18.90
N GLY A 99 -7.57 53.52 20.08
CA GLY A 99 -8.97 53.44 20.53
C GLY A 99 -9.82 52.21 20.20
N ASN A 100 -9.42 51.32 19.30
CA ASN A 100 -10.24 50.16 18.94
C ASN A 100 -9.63 48.84 19.43
N GLN A 101 -10.47 47.97 20.00
CA GLN A 101 -10.13 46.56 20.25
C GLN A 101 -9.81 45.93 18.90
N THR A 102 -8.56 45.48 18.70
CA THR A 102 -8.17 44.73 17.53
C THR A 102 -8.55 43.26 17.75
N GLU A 103 -9.48 42.76 16.95
CA GLU A 103 -9.75 41.33 16.83
C GLU A 103 -8.79 40.76 15.78
N THR A 104 -7.90 39.85 16.21
CA THR A 104 -7.02 39.11 15.28
C THR A 104 -7.62 37.74 15.01
N THR A 105 -7.96 37.48 13.76
CA THR A 105 -8.41 36.18 13.26
C THR A 105 -7.27 35.39 12.64
N VAL A 106 -7.17 34.10 12.96
CA VAL A 106 -6.24 33.15 12.33
C VAL A 106 -6.97 31.86 11.95
N THR A 107 -6.48 31.19 10.92
CA THR A 107 -7.01 29.89 10.48
C THR A 107 -6.02 28.77 10.79
N HIS A 108 -6.53 27.64 11.30
CA HIS A 108 -5.75 26.41 11.48
C HIS A 108 -6.38 25.23 10.73
N VAL A 109 -5.61 24.60 9.85
CA VAL A 109 -6.09 23.56 8.92
C VAL A 109 -5.66 22.17 9.41
N ASN A 110 -6.59 21.21 9.40
CA ASN A 110 -6.27 19.79 9.58
C ASN A 110 -6.48 19.02 8.29
N TYR A 111 -5.68 17.97 8.17
CA TYR A 111 -5.64 17.11 7.01
C TYR A 111 -6.11 15.72 7.39
N LYS A 112 -6.38 14.93 6.37
CA LYS A 112 -6.59 13.50 6.45
C LYS A 112 -5.36 12.79 5.85
N GLY A 113 -5.18 11.52 6.17
CA GLY A 113 -4.03 10.74 5.71
C GLY A 113 -4.11 10.37 4.23
N THR A 114 -2.94 10.04 3.68
CA THR A 114 -2.80 9.48 2.32
C THR A 114 -2.04 8.16 2.40
N VAL A 115 -2.44 7.20 1.58
CA VAL A 115 -1.73 5.92 1.44
C VAL A 115 -1.37 5.69 -0.01
N SER A 116 -0.16 5.16 -0.21
CA SER A 116 0.27 4.62 -1.50
C SER A 116 0.48 3.11 -1.38
N LEU A 117 -0.14 2.32 -2.25
CA LEU A 117 0.15 0.90 -2.42
C LEU A 117 1.08 0.74 -3.63
N ILE A 118 2.23 0.10 -3.44
CA ILE A 118 3.15 -0.30 -4.51
C ILE A 118 2.95 -1.78 -4.79
N LYS A 119 2.57 -2.09 -6.02
CA LYS A 119 2.42 -3.44 -6.54
C LYS A 119 3.69 -3.86 -7.26
N GLU A 120 4.25 -5.00 -6.85
CA GLU A 120 5.47 -5.52 -7.44
C GLU A 120 5.45 -7.04 -7.62
N SER A 121 6.43 -7.53 -8.37
CA SER A 121 6.83 -8.93 -8.47
C SER A 121 7.88 -9.28 -7.40
N PRO A 122 8.24 -10.58 -7.21
CA PRO A 122 9.26 -10.96 -6.23
C PRO A 122 10.64 -10.35 -6.48
N SER A 123 10.94 -9.94 -7.71
CA SER A 123 12.18 -9.24 -8.09
C SER A 123 12.13 -7.73 -7.87
N GLY A 124 11.01 -7.17 -7.38
CA GLY A 124 10.83 -5.73 -7.18
C GLY A 124 10.45 -4.94 -8.42
N THR A 125 10.15 -5.61 -9.55
CA THR A 125 9.59 -4.95 -10.73
C THR A 125 8.14 -4.57 -10.46
N VAL A 126 7.79 -3.31 -10.69
CA VAL A 126 6.44 -2.78 -10.49
C VAL A 126 5.44 -3.37 -11.49
N LEU A 127 4.17 -3.52 -11.08
CA LEU A 127 3.13 -4.16 -11.90
C LEU A 127 1.88 -3.28 -12.04
N GLU A 128 1.57 -2.92 -13.27
CA GLU A 128 0.35 -2.21 -13.68
C GLU A 128 -0.87 -3.13 -13.75
N GLY A 129 -2.07 -2.57 -13.54
CA GLY A 129 -3.34 -3.23 -13.84
C GLY A 129 -3.86 -4.19 -12.78
N ALA A 130 -3.26 -4.22 -11.58
CA ALA A 130 -3.84 -4.91 -10.44
C ALA A 130 -5.02 -4.11 -9.88
N VAL A 131 -6.15 -4.76 -9.58
CA VAL A 131 -7.36 -4.10 -9.07
C VAL A 131 -7.60 -4.49 -7.62
N TYR A 132 -7.86 -3.48 -6.77
CA TYR A 132 -8.05 -3.61 -5.34
C TYR A 132 -9.37 -3.02 -4.86
N LYS A 133 -9.86 -3.57 -3.75
CA LYS A 133 -10.79 -2.90 -2.85
C LYS A 133 -10.06 -2.44 -1.59
N LEU A 134 -10.51 -1.33 -1.02
CA LEU A 134 -10.01 -0.82 0.26
C LEU A 134 -11.11 -1.00 1.32
N PHE A 135 -10.75 -1.53 2.49
CA PHE A 135 -11.66 -1.71 3.61
C PHE A 135 -11.13 -1.01 4.86
N ASP A 136 -12.02 -0.48 5.68
CA ASP A 136 -11.70 -0.02 7.03
C ASP A 136 -11.70 -1.17 8.06
N ALA A 137 -11.39 -0.85 9.32
CA ALA A 137 -11.36 -1.82 10.43
C ALA A 137 -12.72 -2.50 10.72
N THR A 138 -13.83 -1.97 10.20
CA THR A 138 -15.18 -2.54 10.34
C THR A 138 -15.57 -3.41 9.15
N ASN A 139 -14.66 -3.63 8.19
CA ASN A 139 -14.91 -4.25 6.89
C ASN A 139 -15.87 -3.45 5.99
N THR A 140 -16.00 -2.14 6.21
CA THR A 140 -16.73 -1.27 5.30
C THR A 140 -15.82 -0.88 4.14
N GLN A 141 -16.31 -1.07 2.91
CA GLN A 141 -15.55 -0.70 1.70
C GLN A 141 -15.45 0.83 1.58
N ILE A 142 -14.25 1.32 1.29
CA ILE A 142 -13.95 2.74 1.12
C ILE A 142 -13.75 3.04 -0.37
N GLY A 143 -14.66 3.84 -0.95
CA GLY A 143 -14.69 4.10 -2.38
C GLY A 143 -15.08 2.86 -3.21
N ASP A 144 -14.81 2.92 -4.52
CA ASP A 144 -15.09 1.83 -5.45
C ASP A 144 -13.93 0.83 -5.49
N THR A 145 -13.26 0.72 -6.64
CA THR A 145 -12.07 -0.09 -6.86
C THR A 145 -10.91 0.80 -7.27
N TYR A 146 -9.70 0.42 -6.88
CA TYR A 146 -8.47 1.11 -7.23
C TYR A 146 -7.63 0.24 -8.13
N THR A 147 -7.07 0.79 -9.20
CA THR A 147 -6.22 0.05 -10.13
C THR A 147 -4.80 0.61 -10.11
N THR A 148 -3.79 -0.25 -10.11
CA THR A 148 -2.40 0.19 -10.17
C THR A 148 -2.09 0.80 -11.52
N ASP A 149 -1.45 1.97 -11.49
CA ASP A 149 -1.02 2.69 -12.69
C ASP A 149 0.22 2.04 -13.35
N ILE A 150 0.75 2.66 -14.39
CA ILE A 150 1.97 2.23 -15.12
C ILE A 150 3.20 2.10 -14.21
N ASN A 151 3.22 2.79 -13.06
CA ASN A 151 4.30 2.72 -12.08
C ASN A 151 4.01 1.66 -10.99
N GLY A 152 2.91 0.91 -11.13
CA GLY A 152 2.43 -0.06 -10.15
C GLY A 152 1.86 0.57 -8.88
N ILE A 153 1.40 1.82 -8.93
CA ILE A 153 0.98 2.58 -7.75
C ILE A 153 -0.53 2.79 -7.72
N ILE A 154 -1.12 2.60 -6.55
CA ILE A 154 -2.41 3.17 -6.16
C ILE A 154 -2.16 4.26 -5.12
N SER A 155 -2.81 5.41 -5.23
CA SER A 155 -2.79 6.47 -4.23
C SER A 155 -4.22 6.78 -3.77
N VAL A 156 -4.46 6.76 -2.45
CA VAL A 156 -5.75 7.08 -1.84
C VAL A 156 -5.53 8.15 -0.79
N ALA A 157 -6.17 9.30 -0.99
CA ALA A 157 -6.13 10.43 -0.08
C ALA A 157 -7.40 10.51 0.77
N ASP A 158 -7.43 11.49 1.67
CA ASP A 158 -8.58 11.83 2.49
C ASP A 158 -9.08 10.70 3.40
N LEU A 159 -8.16 9.84 3.86
CA LEU A 159 -8.44 8.78 4.83
C LEU A 159 -8.40 9.31 6.27
N ALA A 160 -9.44 8.99 7.05
CA ALA A 160 -9.44 9.27 8.48
C ALA A 160 -8.39 8.42 9.22
N LEU A 161 -8.05 8.83 10.43
CA LEU A 161 -7.27 8.00 11.35
C LEU A 161 -7.91 6.63 11.54
N GLY A 162 -7.09 5.57 11.48
CA GLY A 162 -7.58 4.21 11.66
C GLY A 162 -6.78 3.16 10.92
N SER A 163 -7.22 1.92 11.07
CA SER A 163 -6.67 0.76 10.38
C SER A 163 -7.50 0.42 9.15
N TYR A 164 -6.81 0.03 8.09
CA TYR A 164 -7.37 -0.26 6.78
C TYR A 164 -6.68 -1.48 6.17
N SER A 165 -7.29 -2.05 5.12
CA SER A 165 -6.66 -3.09 4.32
C SER A 165 -6.99 -2.98 2.83
N PHE A 166 -5.98 -3.14 1.99
CA PHE A 166 -6.18 -3.39 0.55
C PHE A 166 -6.37 -4.89 0.32
N VAL A 167 -7.38 -5.26 -0.46
CA VAL A 167 -7.65 -6.63 -0.89
C VAL A 167 -7.63 -6.67 -2.41
N GLU A 168 -6.73 -7.47 -2.98
CA GLU A 168 -6.65 -7.66 -4.43
C GLU A 168 -7.85 -8.48 -4.92
N ILE A 169 -8.51 -8.00 -5.97
CA ILE A 169 -9.63 -8.70 -6.62
C ILE A 169 -9.34 -9.06 -8.06
N GLN A 170 -8.26 -8.52 -8.63
CA GLN A 170 -7.76 -8.87 -9.95
C GLN A 170 -6.25 -8.66 -9.99
N ALA A 171 -5.50 -9.66 -10.45
CA ALA A 171 -4.05 -9.57 -10.62
C ALA A 171 -3.67 -8.85 -11.92
N PRO A 172 -2.44 -8.31 -12.01
CA PRO A 172 -1.81 -7.96 -13.28
C PRO A 172 -1.80 -9.14 -14.25
N GLN A 173 -1.76 -8.84 -15.55
CA GLN A 173 -1.70 -9.88 -16.58
C GLN A 173 -0.52 -10.83 -16.36
N GLY A 174 -0.81 -12.14 -16.36
CA GLY A 174 0.20 -13.19 -16.23
C GLY A 174 0.56 -13.58 -14.79
N TYR A 175 -0.07 -12.98 -13.79
CA TYR A 175 0.14 -13.25 -12.37
C TYR A 175 -1.09 -13.89 -11.71
N LEU A 176 -0.86 -14.62 -10.61
CA LEU A 176 -1.91 -15.10 -9.71
C LEU A 176 -2.45 -13.92 -8.89
N ILE A 177 -3.74 -13.98 -8.54
CA ILE A 177 -4.31 -13.13 -7.49
C ILE A 177 -3.68 -13.54 -6.16
N ASN A 178 -3.03 -12.60 -5.46
CA ASN A 178 -2.59 -12.84 -4.09
C ASN A 178 -3.70 -12.37 -3.14
N THR A 179 -4.38 -13.33 -2.51
CA THR A 179 -5.55 -13.05 -1.66
C THR A 179 -5.18 -12.58 -0.26
N THR A 180 -3.88 -12.35 0.03
CA THR A 180 -3.41 -11.84 1.32
C THR A 180 -3.76 -10.36 1.46
N PRO A 181 -4.61 -9.95 2.43
CA PRO A 181 -4.90 -8.53 2.63
C PRO A 181 -3.66 -7.75 3.06
N VAL A 182 -3.49 -6.55 2.52
CA VAL A 182 -2.39 -5.65 2.85
C VAL A 182 -2.89 -4.64 3.88
N SER A 183 -2.62 -4.92 5.15
CA SER A 183 -3.07 -4.06 6.25
C SER A 183 -2.13 -2.86 6.46
N PHE A 184 -2.70 -1.70 6.76
CA PHE A 184 -1.95 -0.49 7.10
C PHE A 184 -2.74 0.39 8.08
N THR A 185 -2.05 1.35 8.70
CA THR A 185 -2.66 2.30 9.65
C THR A 185 -2.34 3.73 9.24
N VAL A 186 -3.34 4.60 9.31
CA VAL A 186 -3.19 6.05 9.23
C VAL A 186 -3.08 6.57 10.67
N MET A 187 -1.90 7.08 11.03
CA MET A 187 -1.56 7.54 12.39
C MET A 187 -1.60 9.07 12.51
N ASP A 188 -1.63 9.55 13.77
CA ASP A 188 -1.87 10.94 14.18
C ASP A 188 -0.72 11.91 13.90
N GLU A 189 0.50 11.42 13.66
CA GLU A 189 1.69 12.27 13.55
C GLU A 189 1.93 12.71 12.10
N ALA A 190 1.33 13.85 11.73
CA ALA A 190 1.75 14.59 10.54
C ALA A 190 2.92 15.53 10.90
N VAL A 191 4.16 15.06 10.73
CA VAL A 191 5.28 15.99 10.53
C VAL A 191 5.18 16.50 9.09
N ASP A 192 5.14 17.82 8.88
CA ASP A 192 5.02 18.46 7.55
C ASP A 192 3.77 18.11 6.72
N ASN A 193 2.61 17.97 7.36
CA ASN A 193 1.26 17.91 6.73
C ASN A 193 0.93 16.67 5.88
N LEU A 194 1.74 15.61 5.87
CA LEU A 194 1.41 14.36 5.14
C LEU A 194 1.93 13.13 5.88
N THR A 195 1.04 12.28 6.38
CA THR A 195 1.38 10.87 6.58
C THR A 195 1.24 10.18 5.24
N ASN A 196 2.34 9.97 4.52
CA ASN A 196 2.36 9.08 3.35
C ASN A 196 2.67 7.67 3.82
N THR A 197 1.64 6.92 4.18
CA THR A 197 1.80 5.49 4.48
C THR A 197 2.10 4.76 3.16
N ILE A 198 3.21 4.03 3.11
CA ILE A 198 3.56 3.21 1.94
C ILE A 198 3.30 1.74 2.29
N ALA A 199 2.36 1.13 1.59
CA ALA A 199 2.09 -0.28 1.60
C ALA A 199 2.71 -0.96 0.36
N ARG A 200 3.06 -2.25 0.47
CA ARG A 200 3.64 -3.04 -0.63
C ARG A 200 2.90 -4.36 -0.77
N HIS A 201 2.69 -4.80 -2.01
CA HIS A 201 2.05 -6.08 -2.29
C HIS A 201 2.67 -6.82 -3.47
N VAL A 202 3.05 -8.07 -3.23
CA VAL A 202 3.73 -8.92 -4.19
C VAL A 202 2.75 -9.89 -4.83
N ASN A 203 2.80 -10.02 -6.16
CA ASN A 203 2.11 -11.10 -6.88
C ASN A 203 3.13 -12.04 -7.46
N TYR A 204 2.69 -13.28 -7.63
CA TYR A 204 3.52 -14.39 -8.02
C TYR A 204 3.02 -14.98 -9.32
N GLN A 205 3.90 -15.70 -9.99
CA GLN A 205 3.56 -16.59 -11.08
C GLN A 205 3.74 -18.02 -10.56
N GLY A 206 3.09 -18.99 -11.20
CA GLY A 206 3.21 -20.38 -10.83
C GLY A 206 4.45 -21.03 -11.41
N SER A 207 4.70 -22.26 -10.96
CA SER A 207 5.74 -23.11 -11.51
C SER A 207 5.37 -24.58 -11.40
N VAL A 208 6.04 -25.40 -12.20
CA VAL A 208 5.83 -26.84 -12.24
C VAL A 208 7.17 -27.57 -12.29
N SER A 209 7.22 -28.74 -11.68
CA SER A 209 8.27 -29.72 -11.88
C SER A 209 7.69 -31.05 -12.37
N LEU A 210 8.32 -31.62 -13.40
CA LEU A 210 7.99 -32.94 -13.94
C LEU A 210 9.15 -33.88 -13.67
N THR A 211 8.87 -34.97 -12.95
CA THR A 211 9.81 -36.07 -12.74
C THR A 211 9.54 -37.21 -13.72
N LYS A 212 10.52 -37.52 -14.56
CA LYS A 212 10.49 -38.65 -15.47
C LYS A 212 11.06 -39.88 -14.80
N GLN A 213 10.31 -40.96 -14.81
CA GLN A 213 10.72 -42.23 -14.22
C GLN A 213 10.37 -43.43 -15.09
N ASN A 214 10.92 -44.60 -14.75
CA ASN A 214 10.49 -45.89 -15.25
C ASN A 214 9.43 -46.53 -14.32
N ALA A 215 8.95 -47.73 -14.68
CA ALA A 215 7.96 -48.46 -13.88
C ALA A 215 8.45 -48.89 -12.49
N ASN A 216 9.76 -48.89 -12.23
CA ASN A 216 10.36 -49.22 -10.94
C ASN A 216 10.58 -47.98 -10.06
N GLY A 217 10.31 -46.77 -10.56
CA GLY A 217 10.56 -45.50 -9.87
C GLY A 217 11.97 -44.93 -10.08
N ASP A 218 12.82 -45.55 -10.92
CA ASP A 218 14.12 -44.96 -11.25
C ASP A 218 13.92 -43.77 -12.19
N VAL A 219 14.61 -42.66 -11.90
CA VAL A 219 14.56 -41.44 -12.72
C VAL A 219 15.23 -41.63 -14.08
N LEU A 220 14.75 -40.91 -15.10
CA LEU A 220 15.25 -41.02 -16.47
C LEU A 220 15.66 -39.67 -17.06
N GLU A 221 16.95 -39.53 -17.33
CA GLU A 221 17.54 -38.42 -18.09
C GLU A 221 17.24 -38.51 -19.60
N GLY A 222 17.15 -37.36 -20.27
CA GLY A 222 17.17 -37.26 -21.72
C GLY A 222 15.81 -37.47 -22.41
N ALA A 223 14.70 -37.50 -21.67
CA ALA A 223 13.37 -37.42 -22.25
C ALA A 223 13.10 -35.98 -22.68
N SER A 224 12.62 -35.76 -23.90
CA SER A 224 12.28 -34.43 -24.40
C SER A 224 10.77 -34.20 -24.45
N TYR A 225 10.36 -33.00 -24.05
CA TYR A 225 8.97 -32.58 -23.91
C TYR A 225 8.70 -31.24 -24.56
N LYS A 226 7.46 -31.05 -24.99
CA LYS A 226 6.87 -29.74 -25.23
C LYS A 226 5.82 -29.44 -24.17
N LEU A 227 5.71 -28.18 -23.79
CA LEU A 227 4.66 -27.67 -22.92
C LEU A 227 3.63 -26.91 -23.76
N PHE A 228 2.35 -27.16 -23.52
CA PHE A 228 1.25 -26.47 -24.18
C PHE A 228 0.31 -25.86 -23.15
N ASP A 229 -0.26 -24.69 -23.45
CA ASP A 229 -1.40 -24.16 -22.71
C ASP A 229 -2.72 -24.79 -23.17
N GLU A 230 -3.83 -24.38 -22.55
CA GLU A 230 -5.18 -24.89 -22.84
C GLU A 230 -5.62 -24.66 -24.31
N THR A 231 -5.03 -23.67 -24.98
CA THR A 231 -5.31 -23.35 -26.39
C THR A 231 -4.43 -24.14 -27.36
N MET A 232 -3.61 -25.06 -26.85
CA MET A 232 -2.59 -25.81 -27.59
C MET A 232 -1.48 -24.92 -28.16
N LYS A 233 -1.30 -23.71 -27.63
CA LYS A 233 -0.14 -22.88 -27.95
C LYS A 233 1.06 -23.43 -27.16
N GLN A 234 2.16 -23.65 -27.87
CA GLN A 234 3.41 -24.09 -27.26
C GLN A 234 3.97 -22.99 -26.35
N ILE A 235 4.34 -23.36 -25.13
CA ILE A 235 4.99 -22.51 -24.14
C ILE A 235 6.47 -22.86 -24.10
N GLY A 236 7.31 -21.85 -24.25
CA GLY A 236 8.75 -22.04 -24.32
C GLY A 236 9.19 -22.93 -25.49
N ASN A 237 10.37 -23.54 -25.32
CA ASN A 237 10.99 -24.43 -26.30
C ASN A 237 10.79 -25.90 -25.90
N THR A 238 11.66 -26.77 -26.38
CA THR A 238 11.76 -28.15 -25.88
C THR A 238 12.43 -28.17 -24.51
N TYR A 239 11.84 -28.90 -23.59
CA TYR A 239 12.40 -29.20 -22.27
C TYR A 239 12.96 -30.62 -22.29
N THR A 240 14.13 -30.83 -21.69
CA THR A 240 14.74 -32.17 -21.60
C THR A 240 15.00 -32.49 -20.14
N THR A 241 14.67 -33.72 -19.73
CA THR A 241 14.89 -34.16 -18.36
C THR A 241 16.38 -34.23 -18.07
N ASP A 242 16.79 -33.65 -16.95
CA ASP A 242 18.18 -33.64 -16.49
C ASP A 242 18.63 -35.00 -15.93
N ILE A 243 19.83 -35.07 -15.37
CA ILE A 243 20.40 -36.28 -14.75
C ILE A 243 19.54 -36.84 -13.61
N ASN A 244 18.72 -36.00 -12.96
CA ASN A 244 17.79 -36.40 -11.90
C ASN A 244 16.39 -36.73 -12.47
N GLY A 245 16.25 -36.77 -13.79
CA GLY A 245 14.99 -36.97 -14.49
C GLY A 245 14.04 -35.78 -14.38
N LEU A 246 14.51 -34.59 -14.05
CA LEU A 246 13.68 -33.44 -13.73
C LEU A 246 13.56 -32.46 -14.90
N ILE A 247 12.38 -31.88 -15.06
CA ILE A 247 12.14 -30.64 -15.79
C ILE A 247 11.50 -29.65 -14.82
N THR A 248 11.99 -28.42 -14.76
CA THR A 248 11.35 -27.33 -14.02
C THR A 248 11.00 -26.18 -14.96
N VAL A 249 9.78 -25.67 -14.84
CA VAL A 249 9.31 -24.50 -15.60
C VAL A 249 8.75 -23.48 -14.62
N GLU A 250 9.36 -22.30 -14.61
CA GLU A 250 9.01 -21.16 -13.75
C GLU A 250 8.19 -20.11 -14.52
N ASN A 251 7.64 -19.14 -13.82
CA ASN A 251 6.96 -17.96 -14.37
C ASN A 251 5.75 -18.29 -15.26
N LEU A 252 4.98 -19.31 -14.88
CA LEU A 252 3.75 -19.69 -15.56
C LEU A 252 2.58 -18.83 -15.09
N ALA A 253 1.81 -18.32 -16.05
CA ALA A 253 0.55 -17.65 -15.76
C ALA A 253 -0.50 -18.66 -15.26
N PRO A 254 -1.57 -18.21 -14.60
CA PRO A 254 -2.72 -19.07 -14.33
C PRO A 254 -3.30 -19.65 -15.60
N CYS A 255 -3.32 -20.98 -15.71
CA CYS A 255 -3.87 -21.72 -16.85
C CYS A 255 -3.85 -23.23 -16.57
N THR A 256 -4.54 -23.98 -17.41
CA THR A 256 -4.30 -25.42 -17.55
C THR A 256 -3.22 -25.65 -18.59
N TYR A 257 -2.22 -26.47 -18.25
CA TYR A 257 -1.09 -26.80 -19.11
C TYR A 257 -0.99 -28.30 -19.34
N SER A 258 -0.28 -28.71 -20.39
CA SER A 258 0.04 -30.11 -20.66
C SER A 258 1.46 -30.31 -21.16
N PHE A 259 2.20 -31.22 -20.52
CA PHE A 259 3.45 -31.75 -21.04
C PHE A 259 3.18 -32.89 -22.03
N VAL A 260 3.81 -32.85 -23.20
CA VAL A 260 3.75 -33.93 -24.19
C VAL A 260 5.16 -34.40 -24.52
N GLU A 261 5.45 -35.67 -24.28
CA GLU A 261 6.75 -36.26 -24.63
C GLU A 261 6.89 -36.34 -26.16
N ILE A 262 8.00 -35.83 -26.67
CA ILE A 262 8.34 -35.83 -28.11
C ILE A 262 9.53 -36.74 -28.44
N SER A 263 10.33 -37.12 -27.43
CA SER A 263 11.39 -38.11 -27.56
C SER A 263 11.59 -38.83 -26.24
N ALA A 264 11.58 -40.16 -26.28
CA ALA A 264 11.90 -40.98 -25.10
C ALA A 264 13.41 -41.03 -24.83
N PRO A 265 13.81 -41.30 -23.57
CA PRO A 265 15.17 -41.71 -23.25
C PRO A 265 15.59 -42.97 -24.02
N LYS A 266 16.90 -43.15 -24.21
CA LYS A 266 17.46 -44.32 -24.90
C LYS A 266 16.99 -45.63 -24.25
N GLY A 267 16.44 -46.53 -25.06
CA GLY A 267 15.96 -47.85 -24.61
C GLY A 267 14.53 -47.87 -24.07
N TYR A 268 13.84 -46.73 -24.06
CA TYR A 268 12.44 -46.60 -23.67
C TYR A 268 11.55 -46.32 -24.88
N VAL A 269 10.30 -46.75 -24.80
CA VAL A 269 9.25 -46.39 -25.75
C VAL A 269 8.68 -45.03 -25.36
N ILE A 270 8.45 -44.17 -26.35
CA ILE A 270 7.79 -42.88 -26.18
C ILE A 270 6.35 -43.05 -25.70
N ASN A 271 5.97 -42.26 -24.70
CA ASN A 271 4.60 -42.18 -24.20
C ASN A 271 4.05 -40.79 -24.54
N THR A 272 3.24 -40.70 -25.58
CA THR A 272 2.68 -39.41 -26.05
C THR A 272 1.42 -39.00 -25.29
N THR A 273 1.05 -39.71 -24.22
CA THR A 273 -0.10 -39.35 -23.38
C THR A 273 0.22 -38.02 -22.69
N PRO A 274 -0.57 -36.95 -22.90
CA PRO A 274 -0.33 -35.67 -22.27
C PRO A 274 -0.44 -35.77 -20.75
N ILE A 275 0.44 -35.06 -20.05
CA ILE A 275 0.40 -34.89 -18.60
C ILE A 275 -0.10 -33.48 -18.31
N THR A 276 -1.37 -33.39 -17.94
CA THR A 276 -2.07 -32.14 -17.66
C THR A 276 -1.89 -31.73 -16.20
N PHE A 277 -1.71 -30.43 -15.96
CA PHE A 277 -1.65 -29.82 -14.64
C PHE A 277 -2.21 -28.40 -14.69
N VAL A 278 -2.54 -27.84 -13.52
CA VAL A 278 -3.14 -26.50 -13.40
C VAL A 278 -2.21 -25.60 -12.60
N ILE A 279 -2.01 -24.38 -13.08
CA ILE A 279 -1.54 -23.27 -12.25
C ILE A 279 -2.78 -22.50 -11.82
N ASP A 280 -3.06 -22.48 -10.52
CA ASP A 280 -4.26 -21.87 -9.96
C ASP A 280 -4.35 -20.36 -10.28
N VAL A 281 -5.57 -19.85 -10.29
CA VAL A 281 -5.87 -18.43 -10.55
C VAL A 281 -5.52 -17.52 -9.37
N GLU A 282 -5.49 -18.08 -8.16
CA GLU A 282 -5.24 -17.35 -6.93
C GLU A 282 -4.43 -18.19 -5.94
N ALA A 283 -3.72 -17.51 -5.05
CA ALA A 283 -2.97 -18.12 -3.95
C ALA A 283 -2.91 -17.18 -2.75
N ILE A 284 -2.74 -17.76 -1.55
CA ILE A 284 -2.39 -16.99 -0.35
C ILE A 284 -0.86 -16.82 -0.35
N GLY A 285 -0.38 -15.63 -0.69
CA GLY A 285 1.04 -15.34 -0.74
C GLY A 285 1.74 -16.07 -1.90
N ALA A 286 2.95 -16.57 -1.65
CA ALA A 286 3.73 -17.28 -2.66
C ALA A 286 3.14 -18.68 -2.92
N PRO A 287 2.82 -19.05 -4.18
CA PRO A 287 2.28 -20.36 -4.51
C PRO A 287 3.36 -21.44 -4.37
N THR A 288 2.93 -22.66 -4.05
CA THR A 288 3.79 -23.85 -4.11
C THR A 288 3.98 -24.29 -5.55
N ARG A 289 5.17 -24.82 -5.87
CA ARG A 289 5.42 -25.46 -7.17
C ARG A 289 4.55 -26.70 -7.33
N VAL A 290 3.95 -26.85 -8.51
CA VAL A 290 3.18 -28.04 -8.88
C VAL A 290 4.14 -29.18 -9.17
N GLU A 291 3.87 -30.36 -8.64
CA GLU A 291 4.71 -31.55 -8.82
C GLU A 291 3.95 -32.60 -9.65
N THR A 292 4.59 -33.10 -10.70
CA THR A 292 4.00 -34.09 -11.63
C THR A 292 5.03 -35.15 -12.02
N SER A 293 4.57 -36.30 -12.52
CA SER A 293 5.44 -37.39 -12.94
C SER A 293 4.97 -38.08 -14.22
N HIS A 294 5.92 -38.69 -14.95
CA HIS A 294 5.62 -39.41 -16.19
C HIS A 294 6.45 -40.69 -16.36
N ILE A 295 5.77 -41.80 -16.66
CA ILE A 295 6.37 -43.15 -16.73
C ILE A 295 6.56 -43.60 -18.19
N ASN A 296 7.77 -44.12 -18.51
CA ASN A 296 8.02 -44.86 -19.74
C ASN A 296 8.37 -46.31 -19.43
N TYR A 297 8.10 -47.17 -20.41
CA TYR A 297 8.41 -48.60 -20.38
C TYR A 297 9.53 -48.91 -21.36
N LYS A 298 10.36 -49.90 -21.03
CA LYS A 298 11.43 -50.35 -21.93
C LYS A 298 10.86 -50.97 -23.19
N GLY A 299 11.49 -50.71 -24.33
CA GLY A 299 11.14 -51.39 -25.57
C GLY A 299 11.53 -52.86 -25.54
N SER A 300 10.64 -53.76 -25.96
CA SER A 300 10.98 -55.16 -26.21
C SER A 300 11.36 -55.36 -27.68
N ALA A 301 12.55 -55.90 -27.95
CA ALA A 301 12.92 -56.39 -29.27
C ALA A 301 12.63 -57.90 -29.34
N CYS A 302 11.69 -58.32 -30.19
CA CYS A 302 11.54 -59.72 -30.58
C CYS A 302 12.35 -60.00 -31.84
N ILE A 303 13.43 -60.79 -31.73
CA ILE A 303 14.15 -61.32 -32.88
C ILE A 303 13.46 -62.62 -33.31
N SER A 304 12.66 -62.60 -34.38
CA SER A 304 12.21 -63.84 -35.01
C SER A 304 13.33 -64.37 -35.90
N GLN A 305 14.07 -65.39 -35.44
CA GLN A 305 14.97 -66.14 -36.33
C GLN A 305 14.15 -67.03 -37.26
N THR A 306 13.92 -66.59 -38.49
CA THR A 306 13.43 -67.48 -39.55
C THR A 306 14.56 -68.44 -39.92
N ARG A 307 14.49 -69.69 -39.45
CA ARG A 307 15.41 -70.74 -39.92
C ARG A 307 15.20 -70.95 -41.41
N CYS A 308 16.15 -70.48 -42.22
CA CYS A 308 16.24 -70.83 -43.62
C CYS A 308 16.58 -72.33 -43.70
N LYS A 309 15.61 -73.19 -44.03
CA LYS A 309 15.89 -74.59 -44.38
C LYS A 309 16.66 -74.58 -45.69
N ARG A 310 17.94 -74.99 -45.65
CA ARG A 310 18.68 -75.35 -46.87
C ARG A 310 17.91 -76.45 -47.62
N PRO A 311 17.75 -76.35 -48.95
CA PRO A 311 17.34 -77.51 -49.73
C PRO A 311 18.49 -78.51 -49.78
N CYS A 312 18.18 -79.78 -49.51
CA CYS A 312 19.03 -80.90 -49.89
C CYS A 312 18.80 -81.19 -51.37
N THR A 313 19.84 -80.99 -52.18
CA THR A 313 20.16 -81.75 -53.41
C THR A 313 21.60 -81.43 -53.79
#